data_AF-A0A7Y6F4X8-F1
#
_entry.id   AF-A0A7Y6F4X8-F1
#
_cell.length_a   1.000
_cell.length_b   1.000
_cell.length_c   1.000
_cell.angle_alpha   90.00
_cell.angle_beta   90.00
_cell.angle_gamma   90.00
#
_symmetry.space_group_name_H-M   'P 1'
#
loop_
_entity.id
_entity.type
_entity.pdbx_description
1 polymer ?
#
loop_
_entity_poly.entity_id
_entity_poly.type
_entity_poly.pdbx_seq_one_letter_code
_entity_poly.pdbx_strand_id
1 'polypeptide(L)'
;MKRSGPTQQGEALRQPIGTAEIRVLVITAADLLSREHPMQRATEARRMVLARKLTEGTYPQHEALLTAMPVIEREITAPEYALLLRRVADQLDVRADQALHGIALDVVRILMDADRDRAAAKGARR
;
A
#
# COMPACT_ATOMS: atom_id res chain seq x y z
N MET A 1 28.96 -19.77 -10.43
CA MET A 1 27.77 -19.65 -9.56
C MET A 1 27.06 -18.35 -9.90
N LYS A 2 25.81 -18.42 -10.35
CA LYS A 2 25.07 -17.27 -10.89
C LYS A 2 24.74 -16.27 -9.77
N ARG A 3 25.07 -14.99 -10.01
CA ARG A 3 24.73 -13.85 -9.17
C ARG A 3 23.23 -13.63 -9.23
N SER A 4 22.52 -13.86 -8.13
CA SER A 4 21.14 -13.37 -7.97
C SER A 4 21.22 -11.86 -7.74
N GLY A 5 21.03 -11.08 -8.80
CA GLY A 5 20.78 -9.65 -8.68
C GLY A 5 19.46 -9.39 -7.94
N PRO A 6 19.25 -8.19 -7.40
CA PRO A 6 17.95 -7.82 -6.85
C PRO A 6 16.87 -8.09 -7.91
N THR A 7 15.81 -8.78 -7.52
CA THR A 7 14.63 -9.00 -8.36
C THR A 7 14.18 -7.65 -8.92
N GLN A 8 14.00 -7.53 -10.24
CA GLN A 8 13.57 -6.30 -10.92
C GLN A 8 12.29 -5.68 -10.31
N GLN A 9 11.51 -6.47 -9.57
CA GLN A 9 10.35 -6.01 -8.79
C GLN A 9 10.74 -5.01 -7.68
N GLY A 10 11.91 -5.12 -7.04
CA GLY A 10 12.36 -4.20 -5.99
C GLY A 10 13.02 -2.92 -6.52
N GLU A 11 13.58 -2.95 -7.75
CA GLU A 11 14.14 -1.75 -8.37
C GLU A 11 13.06 -0.82 -8.96
N ALA A 12 11.96 -1.39 -9.48
CA ALA A 12 10.82 -0.61 -9.95
C ALA A 12 10.12 0.17 -8.81
N LEU A 13 10.21 -0.31 -7.56
CA LEU A 13 9.61 0.30 -6.37
C LEU A 13 10.41 1.50 -5.81
N ARG A 14 11.58 1.83 -6.38
CA ARG A 14 12.40 2.99 -5.96
C ARG A 14 12.00 4.31 -6.63
N GLN A 15 11.08 4.26 -7.58
CA GLN A 15 10.45 5.43 -8.18
C GLN A 15 9.36 5.98 -7.21
N PRO A 16 9.03 7.28 -7.26
CA PRO A 16 7.86 7.78 -6.53
C PRO A 16 6.63 6.98 -6.98
N ILE A 17 6.07 6.21 -6.06
CA ILE A 17 4.84 5.45 -6.24
C ILE A 17 3.70 6.45 -6.12
N GLY A 18 2.82 6.48 -7.13
CA GLY A 18 1.59 7.26 -7.11
C GLY A 18 0.41 6.45 -6.60
N THR A 19 -0.77 7.06 -6.63
CA THR A 19 -2.03 6.41 -6.22
C THR A 19 -2.34 5.15 -7.04
N ALA A 20 -1.96 5.12 -8.32
CA ALA A 20 -2.12 3.94 -9.18
C ALA A 20 -1.30 2.75 -8.70
N GLU A 21 -0.07 2.97 -8.25
CA GLU A 21 0.78 1.92 -7.68
C GLU A 21 0.26 1.47 -6.31
N ILE A 22 -0.21 2.38 -5.45
CA ILE A 22 -0.87 1.99 -4.19
C ILE A 22 -2.11 1.13 -4.48
N ARG A 23 -2.90 1.47 -5.50
CA ARG A 23 -4.03 0.65 -5.95
C ARG A 23 -3.59 -0.76 -6.35
N VAL A 24 -2.50 -0.88 -7.12
CA VAL A 24 -1.93 -2.19 -7.48
C VAL A 24 -1.52 -2.98 -6.24
N LEU A 25 -0.90 -2.34 -5.24
CA LEU A 25 -0.53 -3.01 -3.98
C LEU A 25 -1.75 -3.46 -3.17
N VAL A 26 -2.81 -2.65 -3.11
CA VAL A 26 -4.09 -3.02 -2.46
C VAL A 26 -4.74 -4.22 -3.17
N ILE A 27 -4.75 -4.21 -4.50
CA ILE A 27 -5.22 -5.34 -5.32
C ILE A 27 -4.38 -6.59 -5.03
N THR A 28 -3.06 -6.45 -4.98
CA THR A 28 -2.13 -7.54 -4.70
C THR A 28 -2.38 -8.13 -3.31
N ALA A 29 -2.58 -7.29 -2.31
CA ALA A 29 -2.96 -7.72 -0.96
C ALA A 29 -4.27 -8.51 -0.97
N ALA A 30 -5.29 -8.03 -1.69
CA ALA A 30 -6.56 -8.72 -1.85
C ALA A 30 -6.39 -10.09 -2.53
N ASP A 31 -5.57 -10.19 -3.57
CA ASP A 31 -5.29 -11.46 -4.26
C ASP A 31 -4.57 -12.49 -3.39
N LEU A 32 -3.61 -12.03 -2.58
CA LEU A 32 -2.92 -12.89 -1.64
C LEU A 32 -3.88 -13.44 -0.58
N LEU A 33 -4.71 -12.56 -0.01
CA LEU A 33 -5.67 -12.92 1.04
C LEU A 33 -6.83 -13.79 0.52
N SER A 34 -7.28 -13.58 -0.72
CA SER A 34 -8.34 -14.40 -1.33
C SER A 34 -7.94 -15.86 -1.53
N ARG A 35 -6.63 -16.14 -1.61
CA ARG A 35 -6.07 -17.50 -1.74
C ARG A 35 -5.84 -18.17 -0.39
N GLU A 36 -5.97 -17.44 0.72
CA GLU A 36 -5.85 -18.02 2.05
C GLU A 36 -7.09 -18.84 2.39
N HIS A 37 -6.91 -19.91 3.19
CA HIS A 37 -8.03 -20.71 3.65
C HIS A 37 -9.01 -19.85 4.47
N PRO A 38 -10.34 -20.00 4.27
CA PRO A 38 -11.36 -19.15 4.91
C PRO A 38 -11.33 -19.12 6.45
N MET A 39 -10.71 -20.11 7.10
CA MET A 39 -10.61 -20.17 8.55
C MET A 39 -9.64 -19.14 9.16
N GLN A 40 -8.84 -18.45 8.34
CA GLN A 40 -7.84 -17.50 8.84
C GLN A 40 -8.44 -16.11 9.02
N ARG A 41 -8.42 -15.61 10.27
CA ARG A 41 -8.85 -14.25 10.62
C ARG A 41 -7.70 -13.24 10.43
N ALA A 42 -8.04 -12.02 10.05
CA ALA A 42 -7.08 -10.93 9.86
C ALA A 42 -6.96 -10.08 11.14
N THR A 43 -5.81 -10.17 11.84
CA THR A 43 -5.46 -9.26 12.93
C THR A 43 -4.71 -8.03 12.42
N GLU A 44 -4.70 -6.94 13.19
CA GLU A 44 -3.94 -5.74 12.85
C GLU A 44 -2.44 -6.01 12.62
N ALA A 45 -1.83 -6.85 13.44
CA ALA A 45 -0.43 -7.24 13.26
C ALA A 45 -0.18 -7.90 11.90
N ARG A 46 -1.14 -8.70 11.41
CA ARG A 46 -1.03 -9.37 10.10
C ARG A 46 -1.13 -8.37 8.94
N ARG A 47 -2.01 -7.36 9.06
CA ARG A 47 -2.09 -6.22 8.14
C ARG A 47 -0.76 -5.48 8.04
N MET A 48 -0.13 -5.18 9.19
CA MET A 48 1.17 -4.51 9.24
C MET A 48 2.28 -5.35 8.57
N VAL A 49 2.32 -6.65 8.85
CA VAL A 49 3.30 -7.56 8.21
C VAL A 49 3.09 -7.63 6.70
N LEU A 50 1.85 -7.70 6.24
CA LEU A 50 1.53 -7.73 4.81
C LEU A 50 1.96 -6.42 4.13
N ALA A 51 1.62 -5.27 4.73
CA ALA A 51 2.00 -3.97 4.20
C ALA A 51 3.53 -3.83 4.10
N ARG A 52 4.27 -4.19 5.17
CA ARG A 52 5.74 -4.18 5.17
C ARG A 52 6.33 -5.07 4.09
N LYS A 53 5.76 -6.25 3.85
CA LYS A 53 6.23 -7.17 2.80
C LYS A 53 6.02 -6.60 1.40
N LEU A 54 4.85 -6.00 1.16
CA LEU A 54 4.48 -5.46 -0.15
C LEU A 54 5.24 -4.19 -0.53
N THR A 55 5.61 -3.37 0.46
CA THR A 55 6.33 -2.11 0.22
C THR A 55 7.83 -2.21 0.47
N GLU A 56 8.32 -3.41 0.79
CA GLU A 56 9.69 -3.68 1.24
C GLU A 56 10.12 -2.80 2.43
N GLY A 57 9.14 -2.34 3.23
CA GLY A 57 9.37 -1.43 4.35
C GLY A 57 9.69 0.01 3.95
N THR A 58 9.46 0.41 2.68
CA THR A 58 9.65 1.79 2.24
C THR A 58 8.60 2.67 2.93
N TYR A 59 9.04 3.54 3.84
CA TYR A 59 8.19 4.20 4.83
C TYR A 59 6.95 4.91 4.24
N PRO A 60 7.05 5.82 3.25
CA PRO A 60 5.87 6.52 2.77
C PRO A 60 4.92 5.63 1.97
N GLN A 61 5.43 4.63 1.24
CA GLN A 61 4.61 3.62 0.57
C GLN A 61 3.92 2.71 1.60
N HIS A 62 4.65 2.33 2.65
CA HIS A 62 4.15 1.50 3.74
C HIS A 62 3.00 2.21 4.47
N GLU A 63 3.17 3.47 4.83
CA GLU A 63 2.12 4.29 5.45
C GLU A 63 0.95 4.52 4.50
N ALA A 64 1.19 4.88 3.24
CA ALA A 64 0.14 5.03 2.24
C ALA A 64 -0.68 3.74 2.05
N LEU A 65 -0.02 2.58 1.99
CA LEU A 65 -0.71 1.29 1.91
C LEU A 65 -1.49 0.98 3.19
N LEU A 66 -0.92 1.24 4.38
CA LEU A 66 -1.62 1.05 5.65
C LEU A 66 -2.84 1.97 5.79
N THR A 67 -2.77 3.20 5.29
CA THR A 67 -3.89 4.14 5.21
C THR A 67 -4.97 3.65 4.24
N ALA A 68 -4.58 3.02 3.12
CA ALA A 68 -5.54 2.41 2.22
C ALA A 68 -6.19 1.14 2.80
N MET A 69 -5.47 0.36 3.61
CA MET A 69 -5.99 -0.87 4.20
C MET A 69 -6.88 -0.57 5.43
N PRO A 70 -8.19 -0.88 5.38
CA PRO A 70 -9.11 -0.50 6.44
C PRO A 70 -8.79 -1.22 7.75
N VAL A 71 -8.87 -0.48 8.85
CA VAL A 71 -8.86 -1.03 10.21
C VAL A 71 -10.26 -1.53 10.52
N ILE A 72 -10.37 -2.74 11.07
CA ILE A 72 -11.65 -3.37 11.39
C ILE A 72 -11.64 -3.75 12.87
N GLU A 73 -12.60 -3.21 13.62
CA GLU A 73 -12.73 -3.44 15.06
C GLU A 73 -13.17 -4.88 15.41
N ARG A 74 -13.64 -5.64 14.41
CA ARG A 74 -14.09 -7.02 14.53
C ARG A 74 -13.25 -7.94 13.65
N GLU A 75 -12.94 -9.12 14.16
CA GLU A 75 -12.23 -10.11 13.36
C GLU A 75 -13.11 -10.59 12.19
N ILE A 76 -12.56 -10.52 10.98
CA ILE A 76 -13.15 -11.08 9.76
C ILE A 76 -12.19 -12.07 9.12
N THR A 77 -12.71 -12.90 8.23
CA THR A 77 -11.90 -13.86 7.48
C THR A 77 -11.05 -13.17 6.40
N ALA A 78 -9.94 -13.79 6.01
CA ALA A 78 -9.09 -13.28 4.93
C ALA A 78 -9.83 -13.04 3.60
N PRO A 79 -10.74 -13.92 3.14
CA PRO A 79 -11.55 -13.66 1.95
C PRO A 79 -12.50 -12.45 2.11
N GLU A 80 -13.12 -12.26 3.27
CA GLU A 80 -13.97 -11.09 3.53
C GLU A 80 -13.14 -9.80 3.52
N TYR A 81 -11.94 -9.82 4.09
CA TYR A 81 -11.05 -8.67 4.07
C TYR A 81 -10.58 -8.35 2.66
N ALA A 82 -10.30 -9.37 1.84
CA ALA A 82 -9.96 -9.19 0.43
C ALA A 82 -11.08 -8.48 -0.35
N LEU A 83 -12.35 -8.81 -0.11
CA LEU A 83 -13.48 -8.11 -0.73
C LEU A 83 -13.53 -6.62 -0.34
N LEU A 84 -13.19 -6.28 0.91
CA LEU A 84 -13.10 -4.88 1.34
C LEU A 84 -11.95 -4.15 0.65
N LEU A 85 -10.79 -4.79 0.55
CA LEU A 85 -9.63 -4.22 -0.17
C LEU A 85 -9.94 -3.97 -1.66
N ARG A 86 -10.75 -4.83 -2.30
CA ARG A 86 -11.21 -4.59 -3.68
C ARG A 86 -12.04 -3.30 -3.80
N ARG A 87 -12.96 -3.05 -2.86
CA ARG A 87 -13.73 -1.79 -2.83
C ARG A 87 -12.85 -0.57 -2.60
N VAL A 88 -11.82 -0.69 -1.76
CA VAL A 88 -10.81 0.37 -1.59
C VAL A 88 -10.06 0.62 -2.89
N ALA A 89 -9.65 -0.43 -3.60
CA ALA A 89 -8.96 -0.30 -4.88
C ALA A 89 -9.82 0.42 -5.93
N ASP A 90 -11.14 0.22 -5.92
CA ASP A 90 -12.06 0.95 -6.78
C ASP A 90 -12.13 2.43 -6.40
N GLN A 91 -12.09 2.76 -5.10
CA GLN A 91 -12.02 4.16 -4.64
C GLN A 91 -10.70 4.84 -5.01
N LEU A 92 -9.59 4.09 -5.06
CA LEU A 92 -8.29 4.59 -5.51
C LEU A 92 -8.20 4.78 -7.04
N ASP A 93 -9.12 4.17 -7.80
CA ASP A 93 -9.21 4.32 -9.26
C ASP A 93 -9.91 5.63 -9.67
N VAL A 94 -10.64 6.26 -8.73
CA VAL A 94 -11.28 7.56 -8.95
C VAL A 94 -10.18 8.62 -9.02
N ARG A 95 -10.20 9.44 -10.07
CA ARG A 95 -9.19 10.49 -10.27
C ARG A 95 -9.16 11.45 -9.07
N ALA A 96 -7.95 11.84 -8.65
CA ALA A 96 -7.74 12.67 -7.46
C ALA A 96 -8.40 14.06 -7.54
N ASP A 97 -8.70 14.56 -8.73
CA ASP A 97 -9.47 15.80 -8.98
C ASP A 97 -10.98 15.64 -8.72
N GLN A 98 -11.48 14.41 -8.59
CA GLN A 98 -12.86 14.06 -8.27
C GLN A 98 -13.02 13.50 -6.85
N ALA A 99 -11.93 13.20 -6.16
CA ALA A 99 -11.93 12.65 -4.80
C ALA A 99 -12.20 13.74 -3.75
N LEU A 100 -13.46 14.10 -3.54
CA LEU A 100 -13.89 14.89 -2.38
C LEU A 100 -13.91 13.99 -1.14
N HIS A 101 -12.91 14.17 -0.25
CA HIS A 101 -12.81 13.58 1.10
C HIS A 101 -12.87 12.03 1.15
N GLY A 102 -11.71 11.37 1.29
CA GLY A 102 -11.64 9.92 1.46
C GLY A 102 -10.23 9.34 1.36
N ILE A 103 -10.14 8.01 1.25
CA ILE A 103 -8.87 7.24 1.27
C ILE A 103 -7.85 7.75 0.24
N ALA A 104 -8.29 8.07 -0.99
CA ALA A 104 -7.40 8.55 -2.04
C ALA A 104 -6.71 9.88 -1.67
N LEU A 105 -7.41 10.78 -0.97
CA LEU A 105 -6.85 12.08 -0.55
C LEU A 105 -5.76 11.89 0.52
N ASP A 106 -5.99 11.04 1.51
CA ASP A 106 -5.01 10.78 2.58
C ASP A 106 -3.75 10.08 2.05
N VAL A 107 -3.92 9.15 1.11
CA VAL A 107 -2.79 8.52 0.41
C VAL A 107 -1.96 9.56 -0.35
N VAL A 108 -2.62 10.46 -1.10
CA VAL A 108 -1.94 11.54 -1.84
C VAL A 108 -1.16 12.45 -0.89
N ARG A 109 -1.75 12.83 0.25
CA ARG A 109 -1.09 13.67 1.25
C ARG A 109 0.20 13.06 1.79
N ILE A 110 0.17 11.79 2.18
CA ILE A 110 1.35 11.06 2.67
C ILE A 110 2.46 11.04 1.61
N LEU A 111 2.10 10.75 0.35
CA LEU A 111 3.07 10.70 -0.75
C LEU A 111 3.66 12.08 -1.06
N MET A 112 2.86 13.15 -1.02
CA MET A 112 3.31 14.52 -1.22
C MET A 112 4.26 15.00 -0.11
N ASP A 113 3.93 14.72 1.15
CA ASP A 113 4.79 15.10 2.29
C ASP A 113 6.14 14.37 2.22
N ALA A 114 6.13 13.10 1.85
CA ALA A 114 7.36 12.32 1.67
C ALA A 114 8.27 12.85 0.55
N ASP A 115 7.69 13.29 -0.57
CA ASP A 115 8.47 13.90 -1.65
C ASP A 115 9.07 15.25 -1.22
N ARG A 116 8.31 16.05 -0.45
CA ARG A 116 8.81 17.30 0.15
C ARG A 116 10.00 17.04 1.07
N ASP A 117 9.91 16.07 1.97
CA ASP A 117 10.99 15.73 2.90
C ASP A 117 12.24 15.25 2.15
N ARG A 118 12.06 14.48 1.07
CA ARG A 118 13.15 14.03 0.20
C ARG A 118 13.83 15.20 -0.52
N ALA A 119 13.05 16.16 -1.01
CA ALA A 119 13.56 17.36 -1.65
C ALA A 119 14.36 18.23 -0.65
N ALA A 120 13.85 18.42 0.57
CA ALA A 120 14.54 19.13 1.65
C ALA A 120 15.88 18.46 2.03
N ALA A 121 15.88 17.13 2.19
CA ALA A 121 17.09 16.37 2.50
C ALA A 121 18.16 16.42 1.39
N LYS A 122 17.76 16.56 0.13
CA LYS A 122 18.69 16.78 -1.00
C LYS A 122 19.20 18.22 -1.05
N GLY A 123 18.37 19.21 -0.72
CA GLY A 123 18.74 20.62 -0.67
C GLY A 123 19.74 20.95 0.45
N ALA A 124 19.61 20.32 1.62
CA ALA A 124 20.50 20.51 2.76
C ALA A 124 21.89 19.85 2.63
N ARG A 125 22.12 19.08 1.55
CA ARG A 125 23.42 18.46 1.23
C ARG A 125 24.23 19.24 0.18
N ARG A 126 23.75 20.41 -0.26
CA ARG A 126 24.47 21.36 -1.12
C ARG A 126 25.00 22.52 -0.29
#